data_AF-A0A8C4HDE5-F1
#
_entry.id   AF-A0A8C4HDE5-F1
#
_cell.length_a   1.000
_cell.length_b   1.000
_cell.length_c   1.000
_cell.angle_alpha   90.00
_cell.angle_beta   90.00
_cell.angle_gamma   90.00
#
_symmetry.space_group_name_H-M   'P 1'
#
loop_
_entity.id
_entity.type
_entity.pdbx_description
1 polymer ?
#
loop_
_entity_poly.entity_id
_entity_poly.type
_entity_poly.pdbx_seq_one_letter_code
_entity_poly.pdbx_strand_id
1 'polypeptide(L)'
;GVILGVHLEVYVGALCPQGGEHCYYQGRLRGLPESWAALSTCHGLCGMFSDGVFSYGIEPVNNGSNQVNSQWILCFSMCPDCTEDSEWESRGGDGDDDRPDQMREQQVPGGVRRSKRSVRKPSVQTETKYIELMVVNDNEMVSLLLTVWISDVCIYKEQLNTRIVLVAMETWTSKNMMPVVEDPLITLQNFMKYKKDNIKEQSDVVQLFSGRTFHSSRSGTAYTGGVCSPTRGGGINEVRKKNYNSVAPTGIHLNNFVLRFYCRCPDAWLGCIMEDTGYYLPRKFSRCSVDEYIQFLLQGGGSCLFNKPNKLLDPPECGNGFVEPGEECDCGSQVECARNGGACCKKCTLTHDAMCSNGLCCSGCKRRGVVCRDAVNDCDIPETCTGDSSQCPHNVHKLDGYICDNSQGRCYGGRCRTRDGQCRVLWGYNSADRFCYEKLNAEGTEKGNCGPGPEGQGWLQCNKPDVLCGFLFCANVTIKPKFGDLQGEVTSFTLYHQNKYLDCRGGHALLEDGSDLGYVEDGTPCGPNMMCLERRCLPVAAFNLSTCSGSNFGHICSDHGTCSNEVKCICDRDYTGKDCSVFDPIPEPTVPTGPEKKGP
;
A
#
# COMPACT_ATOMS: atom_id res chain seq x y z
N GLY A 1 -39.16 9.39 38.58
CA GLY A 1 -38.48 8.69 37.48
C GLY A 1 -37.02 9.05 37.57
N VAL A 2 -36.20 8.08 37.97
CA VAL A 2 -34.77 8.27 38.25
C VAL A 2 -34.05 8.50 36.92
N ILE A 3 -33.57 9.73 36.72
CA ILE A 3 -32.61 10.04 35.67
C ILE A 3 -31.31 9.36 36.10
N LEU A 4 -31.01 8.21 35.49
CA LEU A 4 -29.70 7.56 35.60
C LEU A 4 -28.68 8.51 34.94
N GLY A 5 -28.10 9.37 35.76
CA GLY A 5 -26.89 10.09 35.42
C GLY A 5 -25.78 9.08 35.20
N VAL A 6 -25.49 8.78 33.94
CA VAL A 6 -24.30 8.03 33.56
C VAL A 6 -23.12 8.96 33.81
N HIS A 7 -22.46 8.81 34.96
CA HIS A 7 -21.16 9.42 35.22
C HIS A 7 -20.14 8.75 34.29
N LEU A 8 -19.91 9.35 33.13
CA LEU A 8 -18.88 8.91 32.18
C LEU A 8 -17.53 9.47 32.67
N GLU A 9 -16.74 8.65 33.37
CA GLU A 9 -15.35 9.00 33.68
C GLU A 9 -14.43 8.48 32.58
N VAL A 10 -14.04 9.37 31.66
CA VAL A 10 -13.03 9.09 30.63
C VAL A 10 -11.65 9.32 31.22
N TYR A 11 -10.74 8.38 31.05
CA TYR A 11 -9.32 8.62 31.36
C TYR A 11 -8.74 9.46 30.22
N VAL A 12 -8.86 10.79 30.34
CA VAL A 12 -8.09 11.71 29.52
C VAL A 12 -6.69 11.71 30.10
N GLY A 13 -5.76 11.05 29.41
CA GLY A 13 -4.34 11.27 29.68
C GLY A 13 -4.02 12.73 29.35
N ALA A 14 -4.18 13.61 30.32
CA ALA A 14 -3.63 14.96 30.23
C ALA A 14 -2.11 14.81 30.16
N LEU A 15 -1.50 15.23 29.05
CA LEU A 15 -0.15 15.76 29.11
C LEU A 15 -0.21 16.95 30.08
N CYS A 16 0.25 16.75 31.31
CA CYS A 16 0.29 17.79 32.35
C CYS A 16 1.21 18.95 31.92
N PRO A 17 1.02 20.16 32.47
CA PRO A 17 0.76 21.38 31.71
C PRO A 17 2.01 22.27 31.61
N GLN A 18 2.13 23.04 30.53
CA GLN A 18 2.58 24.42 30.55
C GLN A 18 2.44 25.07 29.16
N GLY A 19 1.30 25.74 28.96
CA GLY A 19 1.14 26.83 27.99
C GLY A 19 0.31 26.50 26.74
N GLY A 20 -1.00 26.80 26.79
CA GLY A 20 -1.93 26.79 25.64
C GLY A 20 -3.10 25.83 25.86
N GLU A 21 -4.33 26.33 25.80
CA GLU A 21 -5.54 25.51 26.00
C GLU A 21 -5.71 24.52 24.83
N HIS A 22 -5.31 23.27 25.03
CA HIS A 22 -5.56 22.17 24.11
C HIS A 22 -7.06 21.83 24.13
N CYS A 23 -7.65 21.68 22.95
CA CYS A 23 -9.07 21.42 22.80
C CYS A 23 -9.36 20.16 21.97
N TYR A 24 -8.37 19.28 21.80
CA TYR A 24 -8.52 17.95 21.21
C TYR A 24 -7.93 16.90 22.16
N TYR A 25 -8.65 15.80 22.35
CA TYR A 25 -8.39 14.79 23.36
C TYR A 25 -8.59 13.41 22.77
N GLN A 26 -7.70 12.47 23.08
CA GLN A 26 -7.84 11.06 22.74
C GLN A 26 -7.59 10.18 23.97
N GLY A 27 -8.27 9.04 24.06
CA GLY A 27 -8.16 8.17 25.24
C GLY A 27 -8.94 6.87 25.11
N ARG A 28 -9.14 6.22 26.25
CA ARG A 28 -9.98 5.01 26.39
C ARG A 28 -11.01 5.23 27.49
N LEU A 29 -12.13 4.53 27.40
CA LEU A 29 -13.11 4.51 28.49
C LEU A 29 -12.55 3.72 29.67
N ARG A 30 -12.79 4.22 30.88
CA ARG A 30 -12.29 3.61 32.10
C ARG A 30 -12.87 2.20 32.26
N GLY A 31 -12.00 1.21 32.42
CA GLY A 31 -12.39 -0.19 32.67
C GLY A 31 -12.63 -1.04 31.43
N LEU A 32 -12.49 -0.47 30.22
CA LEU A 32 -12.70 -1.18 28.96
C LEU A 32 -11.43 -1.13 28.11
N PRO A 33 -10.60 -2.19 28.08
CA PRO A 33 -9.31 -2.15 27.40
C PRO A 33 -9.43 -2.00 25.87
N GLU A 34 -10.53 -2.49 25.30
CA GLU A 34 -10.88 -2.43 23.85
C GLU A 34 -11.64 -1.16 23.46
N SER A 35 -11.86 -0.23 24.41
CA SER A 35 -12.57 1.03 24.16
C SER A 35 -11.62 2.13 23.68
N TRP A 36 -12.18 3.15 23.04
CA TRP A 36 -11.44 4.35 22.64
C TRP A 36 -12.36 5.57 22.62
N ALA A 37 -11.78 6.76 22.72
CA ALA A 37 -12.48 8.04 22.67
C ALA A 37 -11.62 9.08 21.94
N ALA A 38 -12.25 9.89 21.09
CA ALA A 38 -11.67 11.05 20.44
C ALA A 38 -12.64 12.22 20.59
N LEU A 39 -12.27 13.24 21.35
CA LEU A 39 -13.13 14.34 21.77
C LEU A 39 -12.47 15.68 21.44
N SER A 40 -13.27 16.66 21.07
CA SER A 40 -12.86 18.06 20.93
C SER A 40 -13.73 18.93 21.84
N THR A 41 -13.13 19.97 22.41
CA THR A 41 -13.80 21.02 23.18
C THR A 41 -13.63 22.39 22.54
N CYS A 42 -13.07 22.48 21.33
CA CYS A 42 -12.68 23.77 20.74
C CYS A 42 -13.88 24.69 20.50
N HIS A 43 -15.01 24.13 20.09
CA HIS A 43 -16.25 24.85 19.78
C HIS A 43 -17.47 24.16 20.41
N GLY A 44 -17.32 23.74 21.67
CA GLY A 44 -18.27 22.85 22.37
C GLY A 44 -17.76 21.42 22.40
N LEU A 45 -18.33 20.59 23.29
CA LEU A 45 -17.96 19.17 23.37
C LEU A 45 -18.53 18.44 22.14
N CYS A 46 -17.64 18.00 21.27
CA CYS A 46 -17.97 17.18 20.11
C CYS A 46 -16.97 16.04 19.98
N GLY A 47 -17.33 14.97 19.28
CA GLY A 47 -16.43 13.84 19.08
C GLY A 47 -17.14 12.53 19.24
N MET A 48 -16.39 11.45 19.47
CA MET A 48 -16.95 10.11 19.52
C MET A 48 -16.18 9.23 20.51
N PHE A 49 -16.87 8.26 21.09
CA PHE A 49 -16.25 7.23 21.91
C PHE A 49 -16.93 5.88 21.67
N SER A 50 -16.18 4.80 21.83
CA SER A 50 -16.67 3.43 21.69
C SER A 50 -16.30 2.62 22.92
N ASP A 51 -17.24 1.86 23.44
CA ASP A 51 -17.06 0.94 24.57
C ASP A 51 -16.49 -0.43 24.15
N GLY A 52 -16.25 -0.62 22.85
CA GLY A 52 -15.81 -1.88 22.24
C GLY A 52 -16.95 -2.66 21.57
N VAL A 53 -18.21 -2.29 21.79
CA VAL A 53 -19.40 -2.92 21.18
C VAL A 53 -20.24 -1.89 20.42
N PHE A 54 -20.49 -0.76 21.05
CA PHE A 54 -21.24 0.37 20.51
C PHE A 54 -20.34 1.59 20.34
N SER A 55 -20.78 2.54 19.52
CA SER A 55 -20.12 3.82 19.36
C SER A 55 -21.11 4.94 19.54
N TYR A 56 -20.67 5.97 20.25
CA TYR A 56 -21.46 7.09 20.68
C TYR A 56 -20.87 8.35 20.06
N GLY A 57 -21.68 9.07 19.29
CA GLY A 57 -21.35 10.41 18.79
C GLY A 57 -21.83 11.48 19.76
N ILE A 58 -21.01 12.50 19.95
CA ILE A 58 -21.33 13.70 20.71
C ILE A 58 -21.36 14.87 19.73
N GLU A 59 -22.51 15.52 19.60
CA GLU A 59 -22.70 16.71 18.76
C GLU A 59 -23.25 17.89 19.58
N PRO A 60 -22.79 19.12 19.30
CA PRO A 60 -23.35 20.32 19.91
C PRO A 60 -24.69 20.69 19.28
N VAL A 61 -25.72 20.90 20.10
CA VAL A 61 -27.06 21.32 19.63
C VAL A 61 -27.11 22.82 19.45
N ASN A 62 -27.19 23.30 18.21
CA ASN A 62 -27.44 24.73 17.94
C ASN A 62 -28.94 25.02 18.06
N ASN A 63 -29.39 25.46 19.25
CA ASN A 63 -30.71 26.03 19.41
C ASN A 63 -30.65 27.54 19.10
N GLY A 64 -31.40 27.99 18.09
CA GLY A 64 -31.44 29.36 17.60
C GLY A 64 -32.09 30.39 18.55
N SER A 65 -31.93 30.25 19.86
CA SER A 65 -32.37 31.25 20.84
C SER A 65 -31.35 31.33 21.98
N ASN A 66 -31.02 32.57 22.37
CA ASN A 66 -30.05 32.91 23.42
C ASN A 66 -30.48 32.41 24.81
N GLN A 67 -30.38 31.11 25.05
CA GLN A 67 -30.31 30.51 26.38
C GLN A 67 -29.29 29.37 26.37
N VAL A 68 -28.21 29.56 27.14
CA VAL A 68 -27.18 28.56 27.40
C VAL A 68 -27.79 27.48 28.30
N ASN A 69 -28.48 26.52 27.71
CA ASN A 69 -28.72 25.21 28.31
C ASN A 69 -27.89 24.20 27.53
N SER A 70 -26.85 23.67 28.18
CA SER A 70 -25.95 22.62 27.67
C SER A 70 -26.71 21.31 27.49
N GLN A 71 -27.48 21.22 26.41
CA GLN A 71 -28.18 20.01 26.01
C GLN A 71 -27.36 19.33 24.91
N TRP A 72 -26.91 18.11 25.19
CA TRP A 72 -26.14 17.27 24.27
C TRP A 72 -27.03 16.14 23.79
N ILE A 73 -27.03 15.84 22.50
CA ILE A 73 -27.71 14.64 21.99
C ILE A 73 -26.69 13.51 21.99
N LEU A 74 -26.93 12.49 22.81
CA LEU A 74 -26.35 11.17 22.57
C LEU A 74 -27.15 10.52 21.45
N CYS A 75 -26.56 10.42 20.26
CA CYS A 75 -27.13 9.57 19.22
C CYS A 75 -26.91 8.10 19.63
N PHE A 76 -27.99 7.44 19.98
CA PHE A 76 -28.05 6.01 20.27
C PHE A 76 -28.30 5.24 18.97
N SER A 77 -27.46 4.27 18.62
CA SER A 77 -27.81 3.24 17.65
C SER A 77 -28.46 2.07 18.39
N MET A 78 -29.79 2.00 18.43
CA MET A 78 -30.53 0.82 18.92
C MET A 78 -30.85 -0.13 17.77
N CYS A 79 -30.58 -1.42 17.98
CA CYS A 79 -31.10 -2.55 17.20
C CYS A 79 -32.62 -2.69 17.43
N PRO A 80 -33.46 -2.65 16.39
CA PRO A 80 -34.84 -3.08 16.47
C PRO A 80 -34.98 -4.50 15.90
N ASP A 81 -34.46 -5.50 16.63
CA ASP A 81 -35.06 -6.85 16.73
C ASP A 81 -34.18 -7.72 17.66
N CYS A 82 -34.43 -7.61 18.96
CA CYS A 82 -33.94 -8.55 19.96
C CYS A 82 -35.10 -8.87 20.89
N THR A 83 -36.13 -9.52 20.37
CA THR A 83 -37.00 -10.34 21.23
C THR A 83 -36.25 -11.62 21.55
N GLU A 84 -35.99 -11.79 22.84
CA GLU A 84 -35.65 -13.07 23.47
C GLU A 84 -36.57 -14.18 22.95
N ASP A 85 -35.97 -15.28 22.53
CA ASP A 85 -36.46 -16.62 22.86
C ASP A 85 -35.28 -17.59 22.71
N SER A 86 -34.64 -17.83 23.85
CA SER A 86 -33.82 -19.01 24.10
C SER A 86 -34.73 -20.15 24.54
N GLU A 87 -34.69 -21.30 23.87
CA GLU A 87 -34.49 -22.64 24.46
C GLU A 87 -34.89 -23.79 23.51
N TRP A 88 -34.17 -24.92 23.67
CA TRP A 88 -34.45 -26.29 23.17
C TRP A 88 -34.01 -26.58 21.70
N GLU A 89 -33.26 -27.63 21.34
CA GLU A 89 -33.10 -28.96 21.93
C GLU A 89 -31.76 -29.61 21.49
N SER A 90 -31.07 -30.25 22.43
CA SER A 90 -30.03 -31.24 22.17
C SER A 90 -30.61 -32.52 21.58
N ARG A 91 -30.19 -32.95 20.39
CA ARG A 91 -30.17 -34.38 20.00
C ARG A 91 -28.97 -34.69 19.13
N GLY A 92 -28.17 -35.66 19.60
CA GLY A 92 -26.96 -36.13 18.94
C GLY A 92 -27.23 -36.96 17.69
N GLY A 93 -26.18 -37.10 16.89
CA GLY A 93 -26.06 -38.01 15.77
C GLY A 93 -24.58 -38.26 15.54
N ASP A 94 -24.11 -39.38 16.09
CA ASP A 94 -22.79 -39.98 15.93
C ASP A 94 -22.60 -40.45 14.48
N GLY A 95 -21.38 -40.36 13.95
CA GLY A 95 -21.08 -40.74 12.57
C GLY A 95 -19.62 -40.52 12.21
N ASP A 96 -18.77 -41.48 12.62
CA ASP A 96 -17.41 -41.71 12.13
C ASP A 96 -17.35 -41.74 10.59
N ASP A 97 -16.33 -41.11 10.00
CA ASP A 97 -15.67 -41.70 8.83
C ASP A 97 -14.17 -41.33 8.80
N ASP A 98 -13.37 -42.39 8.83
CA ASP A 98 -11.91 -42.47 8.89
C ASP A 98 -11.22 -41.90 7.64
N ARG A 99 -10.08 -41.24 7.82
CA ARG A 99 -9.01 -41.22 6.80
C ARG A 99 -7.62 -41.39 7.43
N PRO A 100 -6.76 -42.26 6.88
CA PRO A 100 -5.61 -42.79 7.60
C PRO A 100 -4.33 -41.96 7.42
N ASP A 101 -3.55 -41.90 8.50
CA ASP A 101 -2.25 -41.27 8.63
C ASP A 101 -1.16 -42.35 8.76
N GLN A 102 -0.26 -42.46 7.78
CA GLN A 102 1.02 -43.19 7.81
C GLN A 102 1.92 -42.64 6.68
N MET A 103 3.23 -42.41 6.81
CA MET A 103 4.19 -42.72 7.86
C MET A 103 5.52 -41.96 7.60
N ARG A 104 6.12 -41.45 8.69
CA ARG A 104 7.55 -41.52 9.09
C ARG A 104 8.68 -41.10 8.15
N GLU A 105 9.51 -40.16 8.66
CA GLU A 105 10.97 -40.25 8.58
C GLU A 105 11.64 -39.97 9.94
N GLN A 106 12.82 -40.56 10.10
CA GLN A 106 13.43 -41.07 11.32
C GLN A 106 14.13 -40.02 12.21
N GLN A 107 14.02 -40.22 13.52
CA GLN A 107 14.84 -39.55 14.54
C GLN A 107 16.22 -40.22 14.68
N VAL A 108 17.28 -39.41 14.66
CA VAL A 108 18.61 -39.74 15.22
C VAL A 108 19.03 -38.60 16.18
N PRO A 109 19.61 -38.88 17.36
CA PRO A 109 19.71 -37.90 18.45
C PRO A 109 21.06 -37.15 18.49
N GLY A 110 21.00 -35.89 18.97
CA GLY A 110 22.01 -35.34 19.88
C GLY A 110 23.15 -34.51 19.27
N GLY A 111 22.93 -33.20 19.15
CA GLY A 111 23.99 -32.22 18.96
C GLY A 111 23.48 -30.80 19.18
N VAL A 112 23.42 -30.35 20.44
CA VAL A 112 22.98 -28.98 20.80
C VAL A 112 24.02 -27.97 20.30
N ARG A 113 23.89 -27.50 19.06
CA ARG A 113 24.56 -26.30 18.59
C ARG A 113 23.77 -25.10 19.11
N ARG A 114 24.40 -24.28 19.95
CA ARG A 114 23.90 -22.95 20.35
C ARG A 114 23.56 -22.16 19.09
N SER A 115 22.27 -22.07 18.77
CA SER A 115 21.76 -21.16 17.76
C SER A 115 22.10 -19.75 18.25
N LYS A 116 23.02 -19.06 17.54
CA LYS A 116 23.17 -17.61 17.70
C LYS A 116 21.78 -17.03 17.51
N ARG A 117 21.27 -16.26 18.47
CA ARG A 117 20.05 -15.47 18.29
C ARG A 117 20.24 -14.67 17.01
N SER A 118 19.60 -15.10 15.92
CA SER A 118 19.46 -14.29 14.73
C SER A 118 18.66 -13.08 15.19
N VAL A 119 19.32 -11.93 15.25
CA VAL A 119 18.62 -10.65 15.37
C VAL A 119 17.61 -10.66 14.23
N ARG A 120 16.31 -10.61 14.53
CA ARG A 120 15.26 -10.52 13.50
C ARG A 120 15.64 -9.33 12.61
N LYS A 121 16.09 -9.63 11.40
CA LYS A 121 16.37 -8.61 10.40
C LYS A 121 15.05 -7.89 10.08
N PRO A 122 15.06 -6.57 9.90
CA PRO A 122 13.87 -5.85 9.44
C PRO A 122 13.40 -6.49 8.13
N SER A 123 12.17 -6.97 8.10
CA SER A 123 11.50 -7.32 6.86
C SER A 123 10.63 -6.15 6.43
N VAL A 124 10.27 -6.14 5.14
CA VAL A 124 9.30 -5.19 4.58
C VAL A 124 7.96 -5.17 5.34
N GLN A 125 7.65 -6.18 6.14
CA GLN A 125 6.45 -6.19 7.00
C GLN A 125 6.64 -5.42 8.32
N THR A 126 7.87 -5.34 8.82
CA THR A 126 8.18 -4.75 10.13
C THR A 126 8.51 -3.26 10.07
N GLU A 127 8.95 -2.78 8.91
CA GLU A 127 9.23 -1.36 8.69
C GLU A 127 7.93 -0.57 8.61
N THR A 128 7.93 0.66 9.16
CA THR A 128 6.80 1.58 9.08
C THR A 128 6.82 2.29 7.74
N LYS A 129 5.65 2.33 7.08
CA LYS A 129 5.49 2.92 5.75
C LYS A 129 4.84 4.29 5.90
N TYR A 130 5.08 5.17 4.95
CA TYR A 130 4.55 6.52 4.90
C TYR A 130 3.93 6.74 3.53
N ILE A 131 2.71 7.28 3.50
CA ILE A 131 2.04 7.69 2.26
C ILE A 131 2.01 9.20 2.27
N GLU A 132 2.79 9.81 1.38
CA GLU A 132 2.74 11.25 1.09
C GLU A 132 1.50 11.55 0.25
N LEU A 133 0.44 12.00 0.92
CA LEU A 133 -0.85 12.29 0.34
C LEU A 133 -0.96 13.77 -0.07
N MET A 134 -1.39 14.00 -1.31
CA MET A 134 -1.89 15.31 -1.75
C MET A 134 -3.40 15.24 -1.94
N VAL A 135 -4.11 16.27 -1.47
CA VAL A 135 -5.56 16.38 -1.61
C VAL A 135 -5.91 17.51 -2.56
N VAL A 136 -6.81 17.25 -3.51
CA VAL A 136 -7.37 18.26 -4.41
C VAL A 136 -8.87 18.35 -4.14
N ASN A 137 -9.34 19.52 -3.74
CA ASN A 137 -10.75 19.79 -3.51
C ASN A 137 -11.36 20.47 -4.74
N ASP A 138 -12.47 19.93 -5.25
CA ASP A 138 -13.18 20.54 -6.36
C ASP A 138 -13.86 21.86 -5.97
N ASN A 139 -14.46 22.55 -6.95
CA ASN A 139 -15.13 23.83 -6.72
C ASN A 139 -16.36 23.71 -5.81
N GLU A 140 -17.04 22.56 -5.81
CA GLU A 140 -18.24 22.33 -5.00
C GLU A 140 -17.86 22.12 -3.51
N MET A 141 -16.66 21.60 -3.25
CA MET A 141 -16.07 21.46 -1.92
C MET A 141 -15.63 22.78 -1.26
N VAL A 142 -15.54 23.89 -2.00
CA VAL A 142 -15.13 25.21 -1.45
C VAL A 142 -16.05 25.67 -0.31
N SER A 143 -17.33 25.26 -0.35
CA SER A 143 -18.31 25.59 0.69
C SER A 143 -18.27 24.71 1.94
N LEU A 144 -17.46 23.64 1.93
CA LEU A 144 -17.41 22.59 2.96
C LEU A 144 -16.05 22.50 3.65
N LEU A 145 -15.21 23.54 3.53
CA LEU A 145 -13.79 23.58 3.94
C LEU A 145 -13.50 23.45 5.45
N LEU A 146 -14.46 23.04 6.28
CA LEU A 146 -14.22 22.81 7.70
C LEU A 146 -14.71 21.42 8.10
N THR A 147 -13.76 20.60 8.56
CA THR A 147 -13.90 19.29 9.23
C THR A 147 -14.26 18.07 8.38
N VAL A 148 -13.30 17.54 7.62
CA VAL A 148 -13.33 16.12 7.19
C VAL A 148 -11.91 15.57 7.08
N TRP A 149 -11.18 15.30 8.17
CA TRP A 149 -9.93 14.49 8.14
C TRP A 149 -9.44 14.11 9.56
N ILE A 150 -10.15 13.29 10.34
CA ILE A 150 -9.59 12.77 11.63
C ILE A 150 -9.90 11.27 11.91
N SER A 151 -10.87 10.62 11.26
CA SER A 151 -11.23 9.23 11.63
C SER A 151 -10.37 8.12 11.03
N ASP A 152 -9.89 8.27 9.78
CA ASP A 152 -9.40 7.10 9.02
C ASP A 152 -7.90 6.86 9.16
N VAL A 153 -7.14 7.89 9.57
CA VAL A 153 -5.67 7.85 9.68
C VAL A 153 -5.19 6.84 10.74
N CYS A 154 -5.97 6.62 11.80
CA CYS A 154 -5.60 5.70 12.88
C CYS A 154 -5.61 4.23 12.44
N ILE A 155 -6.51 3.83 11.53
CA ILE A 155 -6.69 2.43 11.15
C ILE A 155 -5.48 1.90 10.34
N TYR A 156 -4.96 2.71 9.42
CA TYR A 156 -3.78 2.37 8.62
C TYR A 156 -2.53 2.18 9.49
N LYS A 157 -2.38 3.04 10.52
CA LYS A 157 -1.25 2.97 11.45
C LYS A 157 -1.27 1.66 12.24
N GLU A 158 -2.44 1.26 12.73
CA GLU A 158 -2.55 0.08 13.60
C GLU A 158 -2.52 -1.26 12.86
N GLN A 159 -3.14 -1.35 11.68
CA GLN A 159 -3.31 -2.65 10.98
C GLN A 159 -2.29 -2.91 9.87
N LEU A 160 -1.81 -1.86 9.19
CA LEU A 160 -0.87 -1.99 8.06
C LEU A 160 0.54 -1.50 8.39
N ASN A 161 0.75 -0.94 9.59
CA ASN A 161 1.99 -0.25 9.97
C ASN A 161 2.35 0.86 8.96
N THR A 162 1.34 1.58 8.49
CA THR A 162 1.45 2.62 7.45
C THR A 162 0.84 3.91 7.95
N ARG A 163 1.56 5.03 7.84
CA ARG A 163 1.11 6.37 8.23
C ARG A 163 0.73 7.17 6.99
N ILE A 164 -0.47 7.72 6.95
CA ILE A 164 -0.88 8.68 5.91
C ILE A 164 -0.47 10.07 6.38
N VAL A 165 0.27 10.79 5.54
CA VAL A 165 0.80 12.11 5.85
C VAL A 165 0.37 13.09 4.77
N LEU A 166 -0.36 14.14 5.15
CA LEU A 166 -0.79 15.17 4.23
C LEU A 166 0.41 16.11 3.93
N VAL A 167 0.92 16.06 2.71
CA VAL A 167 2.08 16.87 2.29
C VAL A 167 1.69 18.11 1.49
N ALA A 168 0.52 18.09 0.85
CA ALA A 168 0.02 19.19 0.04
C ALA A 168 -1.52 19.19 -0.06
N MET A 169 -2.11 20.36 -0.24
CA MET A 169 -3.53 20.52 -0.49
C MET A 169 -3.77 21.64 -1.50
N GLU A 170 -4.63 21.38 -2.49
CA GLU A 170 -5.09 22.36 -3.48
C GLU A 170 -6.62 22.43 -3.47
N THR A 171 -7.19 23.64 -3.59
CA THR A 171 -8.64 23.83 -3.66
C THR A 171 -9.00 24.68 -4.88
N TRP A 172 -9.88 24.17 -5.75
CA TRP A 172 -10.31 24.85 -6.97
C TRP A 172 -11.39 25.91 -6.70
N THR A 173 -10.98 27.09 -6.24
CA THR A 173 -11.92 28.14 -5.77
C THR A 173 -12.74 28.82 -6.87
N SER A 174 -12.21 28.97 -8.09
CA SER A 174 -12.89 29.72 -9.16
C SER A 174 -13.73 28.82 -10.09
N LYS A 175 -13.15 27.70 -10.52
CA LYS A 175 -13.80 26.71 -11.40
C LYS A 175 -13.04 25.39 -11.32
N ASN A 176 -13.68 24.30 -11.71
CA ASN A 176 -12.99 23.03 -11.87
C ASN A 176 -11.95 23.11 -13.00
N MET A 177 -10.74 22.64 -12.71
CA MET A 177 -9.61 22.65 -13.66
C MET A 177 -9.69 21.51 -14.68
N MET A 178 -10.60 20.56 -14.44
CA MET A 178 -10.93 19.45 -15.34
C MET A 178 -12.42 19.09 -15.26
N PRO A 179 -12.97 18.35 -16.23
CA PRO A 179 -14.38 17.95 -16.23
C PRO A 179 -14.64 16.83 -15.21
N VAL A 180 -15.37 17.16 -14.14
CA VAL A 180 -15.88 16.19 -13.16
C VAL A 180 -17.25 15.69 -13.63
N VAL A 181 -17.33 14.44 -14.10
CA VAL A 181 -18.56 13.84 -14.64
C VAL A 181 -19.16 12.83 -13.65
N GLU A 182 -20.41 12.39 -13.87
CA GLU A 182 -21.09 11.43 -12.98
C GLU A 182 -20.46 10.03 -13.02
N ASP A 183 -19.80 9.68 -14.13
CA ASP A 183 -19.06 8.43 -14.25
C ASP A 183 -17.72 8.55 -13.48
N PRO A 184 -17.49 7.71 -12.45
CA PRO A 184 -16.27 7.77 -11.66
C PRO A 184 -15.03 7.35 -12.45
N LEU A 185 -15.13 6.42 -13.41
CA LEU A 185 -13.99 5.96 -14.19
C LEU A 185 -13.48 7.06 -15.13
N ILE A 186 -14.40 7.73 -15.82
CA ILE A 186 -14.06 8.86 -16.72
C ILE A 186 -13.45 10.00 -15.90
N THR A 187 -14.03 10.30 -14.72
CA THR A 187 -13.50 11.34 -13.83
C THR A 187 -12.10 10.99 -13.32
N LEU A 188 -11.85 9.73 -12.94
CA LEU A 188 -10.53 9.27 -12.52
C LEU A 188 -9.48 9.42 -13.63
N GLN A 189 -9.82 9.03 -14.86
CA GLN A 189 -8.94 9.19 -16.03
C GLN A 189 -8.60 10.66 -16.31
N ASN A 190 -9.61 11.54 -16.28
CA ASN A 190 -9.42 12.98 -16.43
C ASN A 190 -8.55 13.56 -15.32
N PHE A 191 -8.75 13.11 -14.08
CA PHE A 191 -8.00 13.57 -12.93
C PHE A 191 -6.53 13.15 -12.99
N MET A 192 -6.24 11.90 -13.37
CA MET A 192 -4.85 11.45 -13.51
C MET A 192 -4.11 12.12 -14.68
N LYS A 193 -4.83 12.49 -15.74
CA LYS A 193 -4.28 13.35 -16.81
C LYS A 193 -3.95 14.74 -16.27
N TYR A 194 -4.87 15.34 -15.50
CA TYR A 194 -4.62 16.62 -14.85
C TYR A 194 -3.41 16.58 -13.91
N LYS A 195 -3.29 15.53 -13.06
CA LYS A 195 -2.13 15.30 -12.20
C LYS A 195 -0.83 15.32 -13.01
N LYS A 196 -0.77 14.53 -14.07
CA LYS A 196 0.42 14.41 -14.93
C LYS A 196 0.84 15.75 -15.54
N ASP A 197 -0.13 16.56 -15.96
CA ASP A 197 0.14 17.76 -16.75
C ASP A 197 0.32 19.03 -15.89
N ASN A 198 -0.29 19.10 -14.70
CA ASN A 198 -0.40 20.35 -13.92
C ASN A 198 0.20 20.28 -12.51
N ILE A 199 0.20 19.13 -11.84
CA ILE A 199 0.70 18.99 -10.46
C ILE A 199 2.22 18.74 -10.51
N LYS A 200 3.01 19.60 -9.86
CA LYS A 200 4.49 19.50 -9.83
C LYS A 200 5.03 18.99 -8.51
N GLU A 201 4.19 19.04 -7.49
CA GLU A 201 4.45 18.70 -6.11
C GLU A 201 4.60 17.17 -6.01
N GLN A 202 5.72 16.75 -5.44
CA GLN A 202 5.99 15.33 -5.25
C GLN A 202 5.06 14.77 -4.19
N SER A 203 4.35 13.70 -4.54
CA SER A 203 3.44 12.97 -3.67
C SER A 203 3.30 11.54 -4.16
N ASP A 204 3.14 10.62 -3.23
CA ASP A 204 2.97 9.19 -3.52
C ASP A 204 1.59 8.92 -4.14
N VAL A 205 0.58 9.63 -3.62
CA VAL A 205 -0.82 9.51 -4.01
C VAL A 205 -1.49 10.87 -4.01
N VAL A 206 -2.32 11.13 -5.02
CA VAL A 206 -3.19 12.31 -5.07
C VAL A 206 -4.66 11.89 -5.03
N GLN A 207 -5.46 12.47 -4.14
CA GLN A 207 -6.88 12.18 -4.02
C GLN A 207 -7.71 13.42 -4.37
N LEU A 208 -8.67 13.26 -5.29
CA LEU A 208 -9.69 14.26 -5.58
C LEU A 208 -10.87 14.09 -4.66
N PHE A 209 -11.29 15.16 -4.01
CA PHE A 209 -12.52 15.26 -3.24
C PHE A 209 -13.54 16.10 -4.00
N SER A 210 -14.68 15.49 -4.29
CA SER A 210 -15.72 16.06 -5.13
C SER A 210 -17.05 16.15 -4.36
N GLY A 211 -17.74 17.28 -4.51
CA GLY A 211 -19.11 17.46 -4.02
C GLY A 211 -20.19 16.78 -4.86
N ARG A 212 -19.81 16.27 -6.03
CA ARG A 212 -20.71 15.56 -6.93
C ARG A 212 -20.92 14.12 -6.51
N THR A 213 -22.12 13.63 -6.76
CA THR A 213 -22.48 12.23 -6.59
C THR A 213 -22.17 11.43 -7.85
N PHE A 214 -21.39 10.35 -7.68
CA PHE A 214 -21.05 9.47 -8.79
C PHE A 214 -22.11 8.38 -8.99
N HIS A 215 -22.31 7.96 -10.23
CA HIS A 215 -23.21 6.85 -10.60
C HIS A 215 -22.56 5.49 -10.34
N SER A 216 -22.24 5.20 -9.08
CA SER A 216 -21.75 3.89 -8.66
C SER A 216 -22.28 3.52 -7.28
N SER A 217 -22.20 2.25 -6.93
CA SER A 217 -22.52 1.78 -5.57
C SER A 217 -21.51 2.27 -4.52
N ARG A 218 -20.41 2.89 -4.94
CA ARG A 218 -19.29 3.29 -4.09
C ARG A 218 -19.09 4.80 -4.07
N SER A 219 -18.54 5.27 -2.95
CA SER A 219 -18.22 6.68 -2.76
C SER A 219 -16.87 7.09 -3.34
N GLY A 220 -16.16 6.21 -4.05
CA GLY A 220 -14.88 6.57 -4.67
C GLY A 220 -14.28 5.45 -5.53
N THR A 221 -13.23 5.79 -6.28
CA THR A 221 -12.52 4.88 -7.19
C THR A 221 -11.06 5.29 -7.32
N ALA A 222 -10.13 4.34 -7.34
CA ALA A 222 -8.71 4.57 -7.52
C ALA A 222 -8.07 3.44 -8.33
N TYR A 223 -6.93 3.71 -8.98
CA TYR A 223 -6.20 2.67 -9.71
C TYR A 223 -5.57 1.65 -8.75
N THR A 224 -5.78 0.37 -9.02
CA THR A 224 -5.23 -0.70 -8.19
C THR A 224 -3.71 -0.76 -8.32
N GLY A 225 -3.01 -0.79 -7.19
CA GLY A 225 -1.54 -0.84 -7.16
C GLY A 225 -0.89 0.37 -7.84
N GLY A 226 -1.60 1.51 -7.91
CA GLY A 226 -1.15 2.73 -8.57
C GLY A 226 -0.19 3.58 -7.74
N VAL A 227 -0.03 3.29 -6.44
CA VAL A 227 0.88 4.02 -5.55
C VAL A 227 2.30 4.14 -6.14
N CYS A 228 2.96 5.28 -5.93
CA CYS A 228 4.24 5.65 -6.53
C CYS A 228 4.21 5.91 -8.05
N SER A 229 3.09 5.69 -8.74
CA SER A 229 2.98 5.96 -10.17
C SER A 229 2.58 7.41 -10.45
N PRO A 230 3.27 8.11 -11.37
CA PRO A 230 2.84 9.45 -11.79
C PRO A 230 1.48 9.42 -12.50
N THR A 231 1.15 8.35 -13.24
CA THR A 231 -0.07 8.24 -14.05
C THR A 231 -1.18 7.43 -13.37
N ARG A 232 -0.85 6.57 -12.38
CA ARG A 232 -1.83 5.75 -11.66
C ARG A 232 -1.94 6.03 -10.16
N GLY A 233 -1.03 6.81 -9.57
CA GLY A 233 -1.00 7.10 -8.13
C GLY A 233 -2.04 8.13 -7.73
N GLY A 234 -3.32 7.79 -7.84
CA GLY A 234 -4.40 8.66 -7.40
C GLY A 234 -5.78 8.01 -7.44
N GLY A 235 -6.72 8.73 -6.85
CA GLY A 235 -8.12 8.31 -6.71
C GLY A 235 -9.06 9.49 -6.61
N ILE A 236 -10.35 9.21 -6.70
CA ILE A 236 -11.43 10.18 -6.57
C ILE A 236 -12.41 9.72 -5.49
N ASN A 237 -12.97 10.68 -4.76
CA ASN A 237 -13.88 10.43 -3.66
C ASN A 237 -15.03 11.44 -3.69
N GLU A 238 -16.24 10.94 -3.52
CA GLU A 238 -17.47 11.69 -3.30
C GLU A 238 -17.59 12.04 -1.81
N VAL A 239 -17.89 13.31 -1.51
CA VAL A 239 -18.16 13.79 -0.15
C VAL A 239 -19.60 14.31 -0.06
N ARG A 240 -20.44 13.65 0.76
CA ARG A 240 -21.86 14.02 0.94
C ARG A 240 -22.07 14.93 2.16
N LYS A 241 -22.82 16.03 1.99
CA LYS A 241 -23.16 17.05 3.01
C LYS A 241 -23.83 16.55 4.31
N LYS A 242 -24.30 15.30 4.36
CA LYS A 242 -24.94 14.69 5.56
C LYS A 242 -24.14 13.58 6.22
N ASN A 243 -23.06 13.11 5.57
CA ASN A 243 -22.16 12.07 6.06
C ASN A 243 -20.73 12.57 5.86
N TYR A 244 -20.24 13.39 6.79
CA TYR A 244 -18.87 13.93 6.78
C TYR A 244 -17.78 12.87 7.00
N ASN A 245 -18.14 11.58 7.10
CA ASN A 245 -17.24 10.53 7.57
C ASN A 245 -16.91 9.46 6.52
N SER A 246 -17.49 9.48 5.30
CA SER A 246 -17.17 8.48 4.27
C SER A 246 -16.07 8.99 3.34
N VAL A 247 -14.82 8.95 3.78
CA VAL A 247 -13.69 9.05 2.86
C VAL A 247 -13.45 7.66 2.28
N ALA A 248 -13.53 7.52 0.96
CA ALA A 248 -13.16 6.27 0.31
C ALA A 248 -11.65 6.01 0.50
N PRO A 249 -11.22 4.73 0.56
CA PRO A 249 -9.86 4.37 0.89
C PRO A 249 -8.84 5.09 -0.03
N THR A 250 -7.93 5.82 0.60
CA THR A 250 -6.87 6.62 -0.02
C THR A 250 -5.94 5.74 -0.86
N GLY A 251 -6.26 5.52 -2.15
CA GLY A 251 -5.32 5.02 -3.17
C GLY A 251 -4.66 3.65 -2.94
N ILE A 252 -4.93 2.98 -1.81
CA ILE A 252 -4.63 1.58 -1.56
C ILE A 252 -5.92 0.80 -1.83
N HIS A 253 -6.41 0.91 -3.06
CA HIS A 253 -7.45 0.00 -3.52
C HIS A 253 -6.77 -1.31 -3.88
N LEU A 254 -6.84 -2.28 -2.98
CA LEU A 254 -6.58 -3.69 -3.27
C LEU A 254 -7.94 -4.32 -3.59
N ASN A 255 -8.11 -4.75 -4.83
CA ASN A 255 -9.36 -5.29 -5.36
C ASN A 255 -10.05 -6.25 -4.39
N ASN A 256 -11.34 -6.02 -4.16
CA ASN A 256 -12.20 -6.98 -3.48
C ASN A 256 -12.96 -7.79 -4.53
N PHE A 257 -13.40 -9.00 -4.16
CA PHE A 257 -13.95 -10.07 -5.01
C PHE A 257 -12.92 -10.98 -5.69
N VAL A 258 -12.53 -12.06 -5.00
CA VAL A 258 -13.02 -13.46 -5.20
C VAL A 258 -12.29 -14.36 -4.21
N LEU A 259 -12.72 -14.35 -2.95
CA LEU A 259 -12.57 -15.49 -2.04
C LEU A 259 -13.80 -15.59 -1.13
N ARG A 260 -14.98 -15.62 -1.75
CA ARG A 260 -16.27 -15.84 -1.08
C ARG A 260 -16.36 -17.17 -0.32
N PHE A 261 -15.33 -18.04 -0.43
CA PHE A 261 -15.23 -19.28 0.33
C PHE A 261 -14.28 -19.23 1.54
N TYR A 262 -13.38 -18.24 1.69
CA TYR A 262 -12.42 -18.21 2.81
C TYR A 262 -12.05 -16.83 3.40
N CYS A 263 -12.35 -15.72 2.73
CA CYS A 263 -12.10 -14.38 3.29
C CYS A 263 -13.35 -13.88 4.02
N ARG A 264 -13.41 -14.11 5.34
CA ARG A 264 -14.47 -13.54 6.19
C ARG A 264 -13.97 -12.26 6.85
N CYS A 265 -14.77 -11.21 6.79
CA CYS A 265 -14.55 -10.03 7.60
C CYS A 265 -14.69 -10.42 9.07
N PRO A 266 -13.76 -10.03 9.96
CA PRO A 266 -13.89 -10.30 11.38
C PRO A 266 -15.14 -9.63 12.00
N ASP A 267 -15.58 -8.49 11.46
CA ASP A 267 -16.80 -7.79 11.87
C ASP A 267 -17.89 -7.91 10.78
N ALA A 268 -18.77 -8.89 10.93
CA ALA A 268 -19.86 -9.14 9.97
C ALA A 268 -20.93 -8.03 9.94
N TRP A 269 -21.01 -7.19 10.98
CA TRP A 269 -22.02 -6.14 11.12
C TRP A 269 -21.59 -4.77 10.57
N LEU A 270 -20.31 -4.39 10.79
CA LEU A 270 -19.74 -3.13 10.30
C LEU A 270 -19.15 -3.27 8.90
N GLY A 271 -18.90 -4.51 8.45
CA GLY A 271 -18.18 -4.78 7.21
C GLY A 271 -16.69 -4.46 7.32
N CYS A 272 -15.97 -4.71 6.23
CA CYS A 272 -14.55 -4.41 6.10
C CYS A 272 -14.30 -3.20 5.17
N ILE A 273 -13.17 -2.50 5.33
CA ILE A 273 -12.88 -1.27 4.58
C ILE A 273 -12.92 -1.47 3.06
N MET A 274 -12.50 -2.66 2.60
CA MET A 274 -12.50 -3.00 1.17
C MET A 274 -13.85 -3.52 0.66
N GLU A 275 -14.84 -3.73 1.54
CA GLU A 275 -16.19 -4.16 1.17
C GLU A 275 -17.02 -2.98 0.65
N ASP A 276 -18.04 -3.26 -0.16
CA ASP A 276 -18.94 -2.23 -0.66
C ASP A 276 -19.54 -1.45 0.53
N THR A 277 -19.43 -0.12 0.47
CA THR A 277 -19.74 0.74 1.60
C THR A 277 -21.22 0.63 1.97
N GLY A 278 -21.49 -0.01 3.11
CA GLY A 278 -22.82 -0.06 3.70
C GLY A 278 -23.22 1.26 4.36
N TYR A 279 -24.36 1.28 5.07
CA TYR A 279 -24.77 2.43 5.87
C TYR A 279 -23.81 2.72 7.05
N TYR A 280 -23.07 1.71 7.50
CA TYR A 280 -22.12 1.79 8.60
C TYR A 280 -20.68 1.89 8.10
N LEU A 281 -19.85 2.61 8.87
CA LEU A 281 -18.43 2.81 8.57
C LEU A 281 -17.59 1.61 9.03
N PRO A 282 -16.94 0.88 8.10
CA PRO A 282 -16.05 -0.21 8.44
C PRO A 282 -14.77 0.32 9.10
N ARG A 283 -14.24 -0.41 10.09
CA ARG A 283 -13.09 0.02 10.90
C ARG A 283 -11.87 -0.88 10.80
N LYS A 284 -11.95 -1.95 10.02
CA LYS A 284 -10.89 -2.96 9.91
C LYS A 284 -10.72 -3.44 8.47
N PHE A 285 -9.48 -3.73 8.13
CA PHE A 285 -9.13 -4.53 6.96
C PHE A 285 -9.42 -6.01 7.23
N SER A 286 -9.78 -6.73 6.18
CA SER A 286 -9.84 -8.19 6.24
C SER A 286 -8.41 -8.76 6.28
N ARG A 287 -8.25 -9.99 6.77
CA ARG A 287 -6.94 -10.67 6.74
C ARG A 287 -6.39 -10.79 5.31
N CYS A 288 -7.28 -11.04 4.35
CA CYS A 288 -6.90 -11.16 2.95
C CYS A 288 -6.37 -9.83 2.39
N SER A 289 -6.99 -8.70 2.76
CA SER A 289 -6.50 -7.37 2.36
C SER A 289 -5.10 -7.08 2.91
N VAL A 290 -4.82 -7.52 4.15
CA VAL A 290 -3.48 -7.39 4.76
C VAL A 290 -2.47 -8.28 4.04
N ASP A 291 -2.82 -9.54 3.77
CA ASP A 291 -1.95 -10.48 3.05
C ASP A 291 -1.64 -9.99 1.64
N GLU A 292 -2.63 -9.44 0.92
CA GLU A 292 -2.48 -8.86 -0.41
C GLU A 292 -1.57 -7.62 -0.38
N TYR A 293 -1.73 -6.74 0.60
CA TYR A 293 -0.82 -5.61 0.79
C TYR A 293 0.62 -6.06 1.00
N ILE A 294 0.82 -7.09 1.81
CA ILE A 294 2.14 -7.68 2.05
C ILE A 294 2.70 -8.29 0.76
N GLN A 295 1.90 -9.02 -0.01
CA GLN A 295 2.33 -9.59 -1.29
C GLN A 295 2.69 -8.50 -2.30
N PHE A 296 1.94 -7.40 -2.35
CA PHE A 296 2.26 -6.25 -3.20
C PHE A 296 3.65 -5.68 -2.88
N LEU A 297 3.97 -5.50 -1.60
CA LEU A 297 5.28 -5.01 -1.18
C LEU A 297 6.41 -6.03 -1.45
N LEU A 298 6.16 -7.32 -1.21
CA LEU A 298 7.14 -8.39 -1.48
C LEU A 298 7.42 -8.56 -2.98
N GLN A 299 6.46 -8.23 -3.83
CA GLN A 299 6.65 -8.21 -5.27
C GLN A 299 7.48 -7.02 -5.75
N GLY A 300 7.84 -6.07 -4.88
CA GLY A 300 8.60 -4.86 -5.21
C GLY A 300 7.72 -3.63 -5.50
N GLY A 301 6.43 -3.69 -5.16
CA GLY A 301 5.55 -2.53 -5.21
C GLY A 301 5.74 -1.58 -4.03
N GLY A 302 5.42 -0.30 -4.21
CA GLY A 302 5.37 0.67 -3.11
C GLY A 302 6.74 1.21 -2.67
N SER A 303 7.76 1.25 -3.53
CA SER A 303 9.10 1.74 -3.17
C SER A 303 9.13 3.16 -2.61
N CYS A 304 8.22 4.05 -3.04
CA CYS A 304 8.09 5.41 -2.49
C CYS A 304 7.55 5.45 -1.05
N LEU A 305 7.06 4.34 -0.48
CA LEU A 305 6.41 4.34 0.83
C LEU A 305 7.39 4.27 2.00
N PHE A 306 8.69 4.24 1.73
CA PHE A 306 9.72 4.02 2.75
C PHE A 306 10.45 5.31 3.14
N ASN A 307 10.13 6.45 2.51
CA ASN A 307 10.61 7.74 2.99
C ASN A 307 9.71 8.32 4.05
N LYS A 308 10.33 8.68 5.17
CA LYS A 308 9.69 9.47 6.20
C LYS A 308 9.62 10.94 5.74
N PRO A 309 8.43 11.56 5.67
CA PRO A 309 8.29 12.96 5.28
C PRO A 309 8.93 13.90 6.30
N ASN A 310 9.52 15.00 5.81
CA ASN A 310 10.17 16.02 6.64
C ASN A 310 9.38 17.34 6.71
N LYS A 311 8.28 17.47 5.94
CA LYS A 311 7.44 18.67 5.89
C LYS A 311 6.00 18.26 6.14
N LEU A 312 5.45 18.75 7.24
CA LEU A 312 4.04 18.64 7.57
C LEU A 312 3.37 20.00 7.32
N LEU A 313 2.07 19.98 7.02
CA LEU A 313 1.28 21.22 6.92
C LEU A 313 0.91 21.78 8.29
N ASP A 314 0.94 20.93 9.32
CA ASP A 314 0.63 21.28 10.69
C ASP A 314 1.82 21.97 11.39
N PRO A 315 1.58 22.79 12.43
CA PRO A 315 2.66 23.35 13.24
C PRO A 315 3.49 22.27 13.93
N PRO A 316 4.80 22.51 14.18
CA PRO A 316 5.68 21.53 14.83
C PRO A 316 5.17 21.07 16.20
N GLU A 317 5.10 19.75 16.40
CA GLU A 317 4.63 19.12 17.63
C GLU A 317 5.54 17.99 18.12
N CYS A 318 6.27 18.26 19.21
CA CYS A 318 7.17 17.29 19.82
C CYS A 318 6.43 16.06 20.36
N GLY A 319 6.73 14.88 19.79
CA GLY A 319 6.19 13.59 20.21
C GLY A 319 5.23 12.96 19.19
N ASN A 320 5.03 13.58 18.03
CA ASN A 320 4.27 13.02 16.90
C ASN A 320 5.09 11.97 16.10
N GLY A 321 6.40 11.92 16.36
CA GLY A 321 7.34 11.00 15.74
C GLY A 321 7.88 11.51 14.41
N PHE A 322 7.81 12.80 14.10
CA PHE A 322 8.39 13.46 12.93
C PHE A 322 9.41 14.50 13.39
N VAL A 323 10.53 14.62 12.67
CA VAL A 323 11.55 15.62 13.03
C VAL A 323 11.25 16.88 12.26
N GLU A 324 10.74 17.89 12.98
CA GLU A 324 10.24 19.14 12.41
C GLU A 324 11.20 20.31 12.66
N PRO A 325 11.03 21.46 11.99
CA PRO A 325 11.89 22.63 12.21
C PRO A 325 11.88 23.08 13.68
N GLY A 326 13.05 22.99 14.33
CA GLY A 326 13.21 23.30 15.76
C GLY A 326 13.49 22.07 16.64
N GLU A 327 13.35 20.86 16.09
CA GLU A 327 13.60 19.60 16.77
C GLU A 327 14.85 18.90 16.22
N GLU A 328 15.63 18.26 17.08
CA GLU A 328 16.78 17.44 16.67
C GLU A 328 16.43 15.95 16.59
N CYS A 329 15.40 15.54 17.31
CA CYS A 329 14.93 14.17 17.36
C CYS A 329 13.46 14.10 17.75
N ASP A 330 12.75 13.12 17.20
CA ASP A 330 11.44 12.73 17.70
C ASP A 330 11.31 11.20 17.67
N CYS A 331 11.19 10.63 18.87
CA CYS A 331 11.04 9.20 19.11
C CYS A 331 9.58 8.72 19.09
N GLY A 332 8.62 9.64 18.88
CA GLY A 332 7.19 9.39 18.93
C GLY A 332 6.61 9.58 20.33
N SER A 333 5.43 9.00 20.55
CA SER A 333 4.75 9.07 21.85
C SER A 333 5.62 8.51 22.98
N GLN A 334 5.32 8.88 24.23
CA GLN A 334 6.06 8.40 25.41
C GLN A 334 6.22 6.87 25.44
N VAL A 335 5.23 6.12 24.95
CA VAL A 335 5.25 4.66 24.87
C VAL A 335 6.16 4.16 23.74
N GLU A 336 6.11 4.80 22.57
CA GLU A 336 7.00 4.49 21.44
C GLU A 336 8.46 4.81 21.81
N CYS A 337 8.69 5.97 22.42
CA CYS A 337 9.99 6.44 22.86
C CYS A 337 10.61 5.55 23.94
N ALA A 338 9.80 5.02 24.87
CA ALA A 338 10.25 4.05 25.86
C ALA A 338 10.73 2.72 25.24
N ARG A 339 10.19 2.35 24.08
CA ARG A 339 10.65 1.16 23.33
C ARG A 339 11.92 1.46 22.55
N ASN A 340 11.94 2.56 21.79
CA ASN A 340 13.05 2.93 20.92
C ASN A 340 13.31 4.44 20.97
N GLY A 341 14.55 4.84 21.30
CA GLY A 341 15.04 6.22 21.16
C GLY A 341 14.96 7.10 22.41
N GLY A 342 14.20 6.72 23.45
CA GLY A 342 14.07 7.53 24.67
C GLY A 342 15.33 7.67 25.52
N ALA A 343 16.31 6.78 25.36
CA ALA A 343 17.63 6.96 25.97
C ALA A 343 18.45 8.07 25.28
N CYS A 344 18.17 8.32 24.00
CA CYS A 344 18.96 9.20 23.14
C CYS A 344 18.30 10.57 22.93
N CYS A 345 16.98 10.68 23.13
CA CYS A 345 16.18 11.86 22.86
C CYS A 345 15.39 12.30 24.10
N LYS A 346 15.47 13.60 24.43
CA LYS A 346 14.77 14.18 25.59
C LYS A 346 14.22 15.55 25.21
N LYS A 347 12.89 15.74 25.35
CA LYS A 347 12.20 16.99 24.94
C LYS A 347 12.56 17.40 23.50
N CYS A 348 12.49 16.44 22.58
CA CYS A 348 12.87 16.58 21.17
C CYS A 348 14.27 17.16 20.87
N THR A 349 15.18 17.03 21.84
CA THR A 349 16.59 17.39 21.74
C THR A 349 17.46 16.15 21.99
N LEU A 350 18.57 16.02 21.28
CA LEU A 350 19.49 14.90 21.48
C LEU A 350 20.19 15.01 22.84
N THR A 351 20.42 13.85 23.45
CA THR A 351 21.23 13.74 24.68
C THR A 351 22.72 13.86 24.38
N HIS A 352 23.53 14.10 25.41
CA HIS A 352 24.99 14.19 25.28
C HIS A 352 25.56 12.92 24.63
N ASP A 353 26.44 13.09 23.64
CA ASP A 353 27.06 12.03 22.80
C ASP A 353 26.10 11.24 21.88
N ALA A 354 24.83 11.63 21.77
CA ALA A 354 23.89 11.01 20.84
C ALA A 354 23.98 11.65 19.45
N MET A 355 24.14 10.82 18.41
CA MET A 355 24.12 11.23 17.00
C MET A 355 22.81 10.88 16.29
N CYS A 356 21.97 10.07 16.94
CA CYS A 356 20.66 9.64 16.47
C CYS A 356 19.79 9.21 17.65
N SER A 357 18.47 9.23 17.44
CA SER A 357 17.48 8.75 18.42
C SER A 357 16.92 7.38 18.03
N ASN A 358 16.27 7.31 16.87
CA ASN A 358 15.57 6.15 16.33
C ASN A 358 15.87 5.99 14.83
N GLY A 359 15.46 4.85 14.27
CA GLY A 359 15.63 4.50 12.85
C GLY A 359 16.53 3.28 12.65
N LEU A 360 16.44 2.66 11.46
CA LEU A 360 17.13 1.41 11.13
C LEU A 360 18.66 1.54 11.11
N CYS A 361 19.16 2.76 10.89
CA CYS A 361 20.60 3.07 10.88
C CYS A 361 21.14 3.53 12.23
N CYS A 362 20.32 3.52 13.29
CA CYS A 362 20.70 3.95 14.64
C CYS A 362 20.87 2.75 15.59
N SER A 363 22.05 2.63 16.21
CA SER A 363 22.33 1.58 17.19
C SER A 363 23.11 2.16 18.37
N GLY A 364 22.49 2.15 19.56
CA GLY A 364 23.11 2.71 20.78
C GLY A 364 23.41 4.20 20.66
N CYS A 365 22.46 4.98 20.14
CA CYS A 365 22.58 6.42 19.86
C CYS A 365 23.69 6.80 18.86
N LYS A 366 24.28 5.84 18.14
CA LYS A 366 25.31 6.05 17.12
C LYS A 366 24.86 5.52 15.76
N ARG A 367 25.27 6.22 14.70
CA ARG A 367 24.99 5.83 13.30
C ARG A 367 25.93 4.71 12.87
N ARG A 368 25.46 3.80 12.01
CA ARG A 368 26.26 2.69 11.47
C ARG A 368 26.05 2.54 9.98
N GLY A 369 27.11 2.23 9.24
CA GLY A 369 27.06 1.79 7.85
C GLY A 369 26.71 0.31 7.76
N VAL A 370 25.42 -0.02 7.90
CA VAL A 370 24.90 -1.40 7.80
C VAL A 370 23.86 -1.47 6.69
N VAL A 371 23.65 -2.66 6.12
CA VAL A 371 22.48 -2.91 5.28
C VAL A 371 21.24 -2.79 6.17
N CYS A 372 20.41 -1.78 5.89
CA CYS A 372 19.21 -1.50 6.67
C CYS A 372 17.97 -2.16 6.08
N ARG A 373 17.95 -2.40 4.76
CA ARG A 373 16.88 -3.11 4.07
C ARG A 373 17.48 -4.09 3.06
N ASP A 374 17.03 -5.34 3.13
CA ASP A 374 17.38 -6.38 2.16
C ASP A 374 16.46 -6.26 0.92
N ALA A 375 16.98 -6.63 -0.26
CA ALA A 375 16.20 -6.66 -1.49
C ALA A 375 15.08 -7.72 -1.43
N VAL A 376 13.87 -7.38 -1.88
CA VAL A 376 12.72 -8.30 -1.87
C VAL A 376 12.66 -9.24 -3.06
N ASN A 377 13.22 -8.82 -4.20
CA ASN A 377 13.20 -9.54 -5.46
C ASN A 377 14.43 -9.18 -6.32
N ASP A 378 14.56 -9.82 -7.49
CA ASP A 378 15.67 -9.56 -8.44
C ASP A 378 15.68 -8.13 -9.03
N CYS A 379 14.56 -7.42 -8.95
CA CYS A 379 14.38 -6.05 -9.45
C CYS A 379 14.62 -4.98 -8.40
N ASP A 380 14.85 -5.36 -7.15
CA ASP A 380 15.03 -4.48 -6.01
C ASP A 380 16.53 -4.33 -5.67
N ILE A 381 16.90 -3.22 -5.03
CA ILE A 381 18.28 -2.91 -4.65
C ILE A 381 18.36 -2.87 -3.12
N PRO A 382 19.32 -3.54 -2.46
CA PRO A 382 19.46 -3.45 -1.01
C PRO A 382 20.04 -2.09 -0.59
N GLU A 383 19.45 -1.46 0.43
CA GLU A 383 19.90 -0.17 0.94
C GLU A 383 20.87 -0.32 2.10
N THR A 384 21.95 0.46 2.00
CA THR A 384 22.99 0.55 3.02
C THR A 384 22.99 1.94 3.62
N CYS A 385 23.01 2.01 4.95
CA CYS A 385 23.10 3.26 5.67
C CYS A 385 24.34 4.06 5.26
N THR A 386 24.15 5.33 4.90
CA THR A 386 25.24 6.22 4.49
C THR A 386 26.16 6.65 5.63
N GLY A 387 25.70 6.52 6.89
CA GLY A 387 26.38 7.05 8.07
C GLY A 387 25.96 8.49 8.43
N ASP A 388 25.29 9.19 7.53
CA ASP A 388 24.88 10.60 7.70
C ASP A 388 23.43 10.77 8.17
N SER A 389 22.64 9.70 8.15
CA SER A 389 21.25 9.69 8.59
C SER A 389 21.00 8.57 9.60
N SER A 390 20.00 8.75 10.46
CA SER A 390 19.49 7.68 11.32
C SER A 390 18.44 6.81 10.62
N GLN A 391 17.86 7.31 9.52
CA GLN A 391 16.91 6.59 8.68
C GLN A 391 17.65 5.80 7.60
N CYS A 392 17.02 4.70 7.16
CA CYS A 392 17.46 4.01 5.96
C CYS A 392 17.29 4.96 4.75
N PRO A 393 18.20 4.94 3.76
CA PRO A 393 18.00 5.67 2.52
C PRO A 393 16.68 5.33 1.84
N HIS A 394 16.24 6.18 0.92
CA HIS A 394 15.05 5.94 0.11
C HIS A 394 15.12 4.57 -0.56
N ASN A 395 14.00 3.83 -0.52
CA ASN A 395 13.91 2.53 -1.19
C ASN A 395 13.92 2.75 -2.70
N VAL A 396 14.96 2.23 -3.34
CA VAL A 396 15.17 2.35 -4.78
C VAL A 396 15.19 0.96 -5.40
N HIS A 397 14.71 0.87 -6.64
CA HIS A 397 14.71 -0.37 -7.39
C HIS A 397 15.52 -0.22 -8.66
N LYS A 398 15.84 -1.33 -9.30
CA LYS A 398 16.52 -1.34 -10.60
C LYS A 398 15.67 -0.60 -11.61
N LEU A 399 16.34 0.12 -12.50
CA LEU A 399 15.70 0.79 -13.62
C LEU A 399 14.88 -0.22 -14.46
N ASP A 400 13.81 0.27 -15.08
CA ASP A 400 12.98 -0.57 -15.96
C ASP A 400 13.81 -1.14 -17.12
N GLY A 401 13.51 -2.37 -17.51
CA GLY A 401 14.20 -3.09 -18.58
C GLY A 401 15.29 -4.06 -18.12
N TYR A 402 15.73 -4.01 -16.86
CA TYR A 402 16.61 -5.04 -16.29
C TYR A 402 15.98 -6.42 -16.39
N ILE A 403 16.81 -7.45 -16.54
CA ILE A 403 16.35 -8.84 -16.68
C ILE A 403 16.14 -9.45 -15.29
N CYS A 404 15.09 -10.24 -15.12
CA CYS A 404 14.76 -10.94 -13.86
C CYS A 404 14.22 -12.37 -14.13
N ASP A 405 14.08 -13.18 -13.07
CA ASP A 405 13.53 -14.55 -13.14
C ASP A 405 14.25 -15.41 -14.20
N ASN A 406 15.58 -15.50 -14.08
CA ASN A 406 16.44 -16.29 -14.99
C ASN A 406 16.26 -15.98 -16.49
N SER A 407 16.10 -14.70 -16.85
CA SER A 407 15.86 -14.24 -18.22
C SER A 407 14.47 -14.50 -18.81
N GLN A 408 13.52 -14.91 -17.97
CA GLN A 408 12.11 -15.06 -18.39
C GLN A 408 11.32 -13.75 -18.23
N GLY A 409 11.77 -12.84 -17.36
CA GLY A 409 11.09 -11.60 -17.04
C GLY A 409 11.94 -10.35 -17.24
N ARG A 410 11.27 -9.20 -17.12
CA ARG A 410 11.92 -7.89 -17.04
C ARG A 410 11.34 -7.05 -15.91
N CYS A 411 12.20 -6.24 -15.30
CA CYS A 411 11.83 -5.29 -14.26
C CYS A 411 11.04 -4.14 -14.87
N TYR A 412 9.88 -3.84 -14.29
CA TYR A 412 9.04 -2.72 -14.67
C TYR A 412 8.30 -2.18 -13.43
N GLY A 413 8.65 -0.97 -12.99
CA GLY A 413 8.17 -0.35 -11.77
C GLY A 413 8.50 -1.18 -10.51
N GLY A 414 9.75 -1.64 -10.39
CA GLY A 414 10.25 -2.41 -9.24
C GLY A 414 9.81 -3.88 -9.18
N ARG A 415 8.93 -4.30 -10.10
CA ARG A 415 8.36 -5.65 -10.14
C ARG A 415 8.89 -6.43 -11.34
N CYS A 416 9.08 -7.73 -11.16
CA CYS A 416 9.43 -8.62 -12.26
C CYS A 416 8.19 -9.01 -13.06
N ARG A 417 8.10 -8.58 -14.32
CA ARG A 417 6.97 -8.87 -15.22
C ARG A 417 7.25 -10.13 -16.04
N THR A 418 6.37 -11.12 -15.90
CA THR A 418 6.36 -12.35 -16.68
C THR A 418 4.92 -12.74 -17.00
N ARG A 419 4.69 -13.38 -18.16
CA ARG A 419 3.36 -13.94 -18.49
C ARG A 419 2.96 -15.01 -17.47
N ASP A 420 3.91 -15.84 -17.04
CA ASP A 420 3.69 -16.85 -16.00
C ASP A 420 3.34 -16.24 -14.65
N GLY A 421 4.00 -15.15 -14.25
CA GLY A 421 3.69 -14.43 -13.02
C GLY A 421 2.28 -13.86 -13.06
N GLN A 422 1.90 -13.23 -14.18
CA GLN A 422 0.55 -12.69 -14.37
C GLN A 422 -0.53 -13.79 -14.30
N CYS A 423 -0.33 -14.92 -14.98
CA CYS A 423 -1.25 -16.07 -14.90
C CYS A 423 -1.33 -16.67 -13.49
N ARG A 424 -0.20 -16.75 -12.76
CA ARG A 424 -0.16 -17.29 -11.39
C ARG A 424 -0.93 -16.41 -10.41
N VAL A 425 -0.80 -15.10 -10.56
CA VAL A 425 -1.54 -14.11 -9.76
C VAL A 425 -3.03 -14.15 -10.11
N LEU A 426 -3.38 -14.14 -11.41
CA LEU A 426 -4.77 -14.03 -11.83
C LEU A 426 -5.56 -15.34 -11.71
N TRP A 427 -4.98 -16.47 -12.10
CA TRP A 427 -5.69 -17.77 -12.20
C TRP A 427 -5.08 -18.86 -11.31
N GLY A 428 -3.88 -18.67 -10.76
CA GLY A 428 -3.16 -19.71 -10.02
C GLY A 428 -2.42 -20.72 -10.90
N TYR A 429 -2.35 -20.49 -12.21
CA TYR A 429 -1.71 -21.37 -13.19
C TYR A 429 -0.61 -20.65 -13.95
N ASN A 430 0.20 -21.40 -14.72
CA ASN A 430 1.25 -20.82 -15.56
C ASN A 430 0.69 -20.34 -16.91
N SER A 431 1.50 -19.57 -17.64
CA SER A 431 1.18 -19.13 -18.99
C SER A 431 1.04 -20.32 -19.94
N ALA A 432 0.17 -20.18 -20.93
CA ALA A 432 0.03 -21.15 -21.99
C ALA A 432 1.25 -21.12 -22.94
N ASP A 433 1.34 -22.13 -23.80
CA ASP A 433 2.40 -22.22 -24.78
C ASP A 433 2.41 -21.03 -25.75
N ARG A 434 3.60 -20.62 -26.19
CA ARG A 434 3.79 -19.53 -27.16
C ARG A 434 2.93 -19.71 -28.41
N PHE A 435 2.70 -20.95 -28.84
CA PHE A 435 1.88 -21.25 -30.01
C PHE A 435 0.42 -20.80 -29.87
N CYS A 436 -0.13 -20.78 -28.64
CA CYS A 436 -1.48 -20.24 -28.38
C CYS A 436 -1.59 -18.78 -28.81
N TYR A 437 -0.60 -17.97 -28.42
CA TYR A 437 -0.53 -16.55 -28.77
C TYR A 437 -0.37 -16.35 -30.27
N GLU A 438 0.57 -17.06 -30.89
CA GLU A 438 0.86 -16.91 -32.33
C GLU A 438 -0.31 -17.27 -33.23
N LYS A 439 -1.21 -18.17 -32.78
CA LYS A 439 -2.41 -18.55 -33.53
C LYS A 439 -3.59 -17.66 -33.19
N LEU A 440 -4.00 -17.62 -31.93
CA LEU A 440 -5.27 -17.00 -31.55
C LEU A 440 -5.20 -15.48 -31.59
N ASN A 441 -4.12 -14.85 -31.13
CA ASN A 441 -4.00 -13.38 -31.18
C ASN A 441 -3.87 -12.85 -32.61
N ALA A 442 -3.36 -13.69 -33.52
CA ALA A 442 -3.30 -13.39 -34.94
C ALA A 442 -4.65 -13.57 -35.65
N GLU A 443 -5.71 -14.08 -35.00
CA GLU A 443 -7.04 -14.18 -35.61
C GLU A 443 -7.84 -12.87 -35.48
N GLY A 444 -7.66 -12.12 -34.38
CA GLY A 444 -8.41 -10.88 -34.14
C GLY A 444 -9.88 -11.15 -33.82
N THR A 445 -10.14 -12.08 -32.91
CA THR A 445 -11.49 -12.45 -32.44
C THR A 445 -11.60 -12.26 -30.93
N GLU A 446 -12.79 -12.46 -30.36
CA GLU A 446 -13.00 -12.46 -28.91
C GLU A 446 -12.08 -13.47 -28.20
N LYS A 447 -11.67 -14.54 -28.90
CA LYS A 447 -10.80 -15.60 -28.36
C LYS A 447 -9.32 -15.24 -28.37
N GLY A 448 -8.93 -14.16 -29.03
CA GLY A 448 -7.54 -13.74 -29.17
C GLY A 448 -7.42 -12.51 -30.05
N ASN A 449 -6.90 -11.42 -29.49
CA ASN A 449 -6.83 -10.12 -30.14
C ASN A 449 -5.83 -9.17 -29.43
N CYS A 450 -5.63 -7.98 -30.01
CA CYS A 450 -4.80 -6.90 -29.47
C CYS A 450 -5.64 -5.72 -28.97
N GLY A 451 -6.85 -5.97 -28.48
CA GLY A 451 -7.78 -4.96 -27.99
C GLY A 451 -9.00 -4.75 -28.88
N PRO A 452 -9.96 -3.92 -28.43
CA PRO A 452 -11.05 -3.46 -29.28
C PRO A 452 -10.50 -2.60 -30.44
N GLY A 453 -11.11 -2.73 -31.60
CA GLY A 453 -10.82 -1.92 -32.78
C GLY A 453 -11.20 -0.45 -32.59
N PRO A 454 -10.65 0.46 -33.40
CA PRO A 454 -11.03 1.87 -33.38
C PRO A 454 -12.55 2.02 -33.58
N GLU A 455 -13.16 2.94 -32.84
CA GLU A 455 -14.61 3.24 -32.89
C GLU A 455 -15.53 2.04 -32.56
N GLY A 456 -15.02 0.99 -31.90
CA GLY A 456 -15.82 -0.16 -31.50
C GLY A 456 -16.11 -1.15 -32.63
N GLN A 457 -15.35 -1.10 -33.74
CA GLN A 457 -15.49 -2.01 -34.89
C GLN A 457 -14.89 -3.41 -34.61
N GLY A 458 -15.38 -4.09 -33.57
CA GLY A 458 -14.96 -5.46 -33.24
C GLY A 458 -13.57 -5.54 -32.60
N TRP A 459 -12.85 -6.64 -32.86
CA TRP A 459 -11.57 -6.96 -32.23
C TRP A 459 -10.40 -6.71 -33.18
N LEU A 460 -9.30 -6.16 -32.66
CA LEU A 460 -8.10 -5.88 -33.44
C LEU A 460 -7.24 -7.13 -33.58
N GLN A 461 -6.93 -7.51 -34.82
CA GLN A 461 -5.95 -8.54 -35.11
C GLN A 461 -4.54 -8.10 -34.70
N CYS A 462 -3.82 -8.92 -33.94
CA CYS A 462 -2.44 -8.62 -33.60
C CYS A 462 -1.52 -8.76 -34.82
N ASN A 463 -0.56 -7.84 -34.96
CA ASN A 463 0.54 -8.06 -35.90
C ASN A 463 1.41 -9.22 -35.41
N LYS A 464 2.12 -9.87 -36.33
CA LYS A 464 3.06 -10.96 -36.02
C LYS A 464 4.04 -10.68 -34.86
N PRO A 465 4.70 -9.50 -34.75
CA PRO A 465 5.55 -9.21 -33.60
C PRO A 465 4.78 -8.96 -32.30
N ASP A 466 3.53 -8.52 -32.38
CA ASP A 466 2.71 -8.07 -31.25
C ASP A 466 1.90 -9.20 -30.60
N VAL A 467 1.88 -10.39 -31.18
CA VAL A 467 1.06 -11.53 -30.71
C VAL A 467 1.30 -11.89 -29.23
N LEU A 468 2.50 -11.61 -28.70
CA LEU A 468 2.85 -11.86 -27.30
C LEU A 468 2.49 -10.74 -26.33
N CYS A 469 1.92 -9.64 -26.82
CA CYS A 469 1.46 -8.50 -26.05
C CYS A 469 -0.07 -8.31 -26.10
N GLY A 470 -0.77 -9.17 -26.85
CA GLY A 470 -2.22 -9.19 -26.93
C GLY A 470 -2.89 -9.91 -25.76
N PHE A 471 -3.97 -10.62 -26.05
CA PHE A 471 -4.74 -11.39 -25.08
C PHE A 471 -3.87 -12.44 -24.37
N LEU A 472 -4.04 -12.56 -23.05
CA LEU A 472 -3.27 -13.44 -22.17
C LEU A 472 -3.87 -14.86 -22.17
N PHE A 473 -3.02 -15.86 -22.44
CA PHE A 473 -3.38 -17.26 -22.31
C PHE A 473 -2.66 -17.93 -21.14
N CYS A 474 -3.40 -18.69 -20.36
CA CYS A 474 -2.94 -19.48 -19.23
C CYS A 474 -3.36 -20.94 -19.41
N ALA A 475 -2.57 -21.87 -18.88
CA ALA A 475 -2.82 -23.31 -19.00
C ALA A 475 -3.78 -23.80 -17.90
N ASN A 476 -4.63 -24.79 -18.22
CA ASN A 476 -5.48 -25.50 -17.25
C ASN A 476 -6.41 -24.62 -16.40
N VAL A 477 -6.87 -23.48 -16.95
CA VAL A 477 -7.81 -22.60 -16.25
C VAL A 477 -9.17 -23.27 -16.09
N THR A 478 -9.57 -23.49 -14.83
CA THR A 478 -10.86 -24.12 -14.47
C THR A 478 -11.70 -23.28 -13.51
N ILE A 479 -11.15 -22.18 -13.02
CA ILE A 479 -11.75 -21.33 -11.99
C ILE A 479 -11.90 -19.89 -12.49
N LYS A 480 -12.78 -19.12 -11.84
CA LYS A 480 -12.89 -17.67 -12.03
C LYS A 480 -11.58 -16.96 -11.63
N PRO A 481 -11.27 -15.79 -12.19
CA PRO A 481 -10.07 -15.07 -11.83
C PRO A 481 -10.11 -14.70 -10.34
N LYS A 482 -8.94 -14.66 -9.71
CA LYS A 482 -8.77 -14.23 -8.31
C LYS A 482 -9.03 -12.72 -8.15
N PHE A 483 -8.82 -11.95 -9.21
CA PHE A 483 -8.92 -10.50 -9.24
C PHE A 483 -9.76 -10.05 -10.43
N GLY A 484 -10.65 -9.09 -10.21
CA GLY A 484 -11.50 -8.50 -11.24
C GLY A 484 -12.74 -9.35 -11.57
N ASP A 485 -13.73 -8.68 -12.13
CA ASP A 485 -14.94 -9.32 -12.63
C ASP A 485 -14.69 -9.93 -14.00
N LEU A 486 -15.01 -11.21 -14.13
CA LEU A 486 -14.94 -11.90 -15.41
C LEU A 486 -16.07 -11.38 -16.31
N GLN A 487 -15.70 -10.63 -17.35
CA GLN A 487 -16.64 -10.20 -18.38
C GLN A 487 -16.76 -11.30 -19.45
N GLY A 488 -17.98 -11.81 -19.63
CA GLY A 488 -18.26 -12.89 -20.56
C GLY A 488 -17.90 -14.28 -20.03
N GLU A 489 -17.48 -15.17 -20.93
CA GLU A 489 -17.04 -16.52 -20.59
C GLU A 489 -15.53 -16.68 -20.73
N VAL A 490 -14.96 -17.64 -20.01
CA VAL A 490 -13.55 -18.02 -20.19
C VAL A 490 -13.40 -18.59 -21.59
N THR A 491 -12.58 -17.94 -22.42
CA THR A 491 -12.15 -18.49 -23.70
C THR A 491 -11.38 -19.76 -23.42
N SER A 492 -11.80 -20.86 -24.04
CA SER A 492 -11.15 -22.16 -23.93
C SER A 492 -10.97 -22.78 -25.31
N PHE A 493 -9.74 -23.06 -25.69
CA PHE A 493 -9.43 -23.66 -26.97
C PHE A 493 -8.25 -24.62 -26.86
N THR A 494 -8.37 -25.80 -27.48
CA THR A 494 -7.30 -26.80 -27.47
C THR A 494 -6.71 -26.92 -28.87
N LEU A 495 -5.41 -26.63 -28.99
CA LEU A 495 -4.63 -26.76 -30.22
C LEU A 495 -3.85 -28.06 -30.23
N TYR A 496 -3.72 -28.70 -31.40
CA TYR A 496 -2.79 -29.81 -31.57
C TYR A 496 -1.52 -29.32 -32.27
N HIS A 497 -0.37 -29.40 -31.58
CA HIS A 497 0.92 -28.99 -32.12
C HIS A 497 2.02 -29.93 -31.63
N GLN A 498 2.91 -30.36 -32.54
CA GLN A 498 4.06 -31.23 -32.23
C GLN A 498 3.71 -32.48 -31.38
N ASN A 499 2.64 -33.20 -31.76
CA ASN A 499 2.13 -34.36 -31.02
C ASN A 499 1.70 -34.09 -29.57
N LYS A 500 1.37 -32.84 -29.24
CA LYS A 500 0.86 -32.44 -27.92
C LYS A 500 -0.41 -31.61 -28.09
N TYR A 501 -1.38 -31.84 -27.22
CA TYR A 501 -2.53 -30.96 -27.06
C TYR A 501 -2.15 -29.79 -26.14
N LEU A 502 -2.31 -28.58 -26.63
CA LEU A 502 -2.03 -27.32 -25.94
C LEU A 502 -3.37 -26.69 -25.55
N ASP A 503 -3.56 -26.45 -24.26
CA ASP A 503 -4.76 -25.81 -23.74
C ASP A 503 -4.53 -24.30 -23.61
N CYS A 504 -5.24 -23.53 -24.43
CA CYS A 504 -5.15 -22.09 -24.52
C CYS A 504 -6.42 -21.51 -23.90
N ARG A 505 -6.31 -21.06 -22.64
CA ARG A 505 -7.45 -20.48 -21.92
C ARG A 505 -7.18 -19.06 -21.46
N GLY A 506 -8.19 -18.20 -21.46
CA GLY A 506 -8.06 -16.83 -21.00
C GLY A 506 -9.42 -16.19 -20.78
N GLY A 507 -9.45 -15.00 -20.18
CA GLY A 507 -10.69 -14.29 -19.93
C GLY A 507 -10.43 -12.83 -19.59
N HIS A 508 -11.39 -11.97 -19.91
CA HIS A 508 -11.35 -10.55 -19.59
C HIS A 508 -11.67 -10.35 -18.10
N ALA A 509 -10.63 -10.17 -17.29
CA ALA A 509 -10.76 -9.89 -15.87
C ALA A 509 -10.69 -8.39 -15.67
N LEU A 510 -11.85 -7.74 -15.70
CA LEU A 510 -11.96 -6.30 -15.56
C LEU A 510 -11.86 -5.90 -14.09
N LEU A 511 -10.92 -5.00 -13.82
CA LEU A 511 -10.84 -4.32 -12.55
C LEU A 511 -11.86 -3.18 -12.49
N GLU A 512 -12.18 -2.80 -11.26
CA GLU A 512 -13.07 -1.68 -10.96
C GLU A 512 -12.49 -0.33 -11.41
N ASP A 513 -11.19 -0.26 -11.67
CA ASP A 513 -10.51 0.91 -12.24
C ASP A 513 -10.57 0.95 -13.79
N GLY A 514 -11.29 0.02 -14.40
CA GLY A 514 -11.44 -0.14 -15.85
C GLY A 514 -10.25 -0.84 -16.52
N SER A 515 -9.24 -1.27 -15.77
CA SER A 515 -8.11 -2.03 -16.32
C SER A 515 -8.52 -3.46 -16.62
N ASP A 516 -8.14 -3.99 -17.78
CA ASP A 516 -8.36 -5.38 -18.15
C ASP A 516 -7.10 -6.21 -17.91
N LEU A 517 -7.14 -7.10 -16.92
CA LEU A 517 -6.04 -8.04 -16.62
C LEU A 517 -5.99 -9.24 -17.57
N GLY A 518 -6.94 -9.34 -18.51
CA GLY A 518 -6.98 -10.33 -19.58
C GLY A 518 -5.97 -10.08 -20.71
N TYR A 519 -5.30 -8.93 -20.74
CA TYR A 519 -4.19 -8.65 -21.66
C TYR A 519 -2.84 -8.75 -20.97
N VAL A 520 -1.80 -9.06 -21.74
CA VAL A 520 -0.42 -9.07 -21.24
C VAL A 520 -0.04 -7.69 -20.71
N GLU A 521 0.45 -7.63 -19.47
CA GLU A 521 0.85 -6.37 -18.83
C GLU A 521 2.04 -5.69 -19.52
N ASP A 522 2.06 -4.36 -19.45
CA ASP A 522 3.18 -3.55 -19.92
C ASP A 522 4.48 -3.89 -19.16
N GLY A 523 5.61 -3.86 -19.87
CA GLY A 523 6.93 -4.28 -19.39
C GLY A 523 7.21 -5.77 -19.55
N THR A 524 6.22 -6.59 -19.91
CA THR A 524 6.41 -8.03 -20.11
C THR A 524 7.28 -8.31 -21.36
N PRO A 525 8.26 -9.23 -21.30
CA PRO A 525 9.10 -9.52 -22.46
C PRO A 525 8.35 -10.26 -23.58
N CYS A 526 8.43 -9.72 -24.80
CA CYS A 526 7.85 -10.30 -26.02
C CYS A 526 8.92 -10.80 -27.02
N GLY A 527 10.20 -10.50 -26.78
CA GLY A 527 11.32 -10.95 -27.60
C GLY A 527 12.68 -10.53 -27.04
N PRO A 528 13.78 -10.91 -27.71
CA PRO A 528 15.12 -10.46 -27.34
C PRO A 528 15.20 -8.93 -27.37
N ASN A 529 15.51 -8.30 -26.24
CA ASN A 529 15.51 -6.84 -26.09
C ASN A 529 14.20 -6.14 -26.50
N MET A 530 13.05 -6.79 -26.31
CA MET A 530 11.72 -6.23 -26.57
C MET A 530 10.76 -6.45 -25.40
N MET A 531 9.85 -5.49 -25.19
CA MET A 531 8.84 -5.48 -24.13
C MET A 531 7.49 -5.01 -24.66
N CYS A 532 6.42 -5.41 -23.98
CA CYS A 532 5.07 -4.98 -24.27
C CYS A 532 4.81 -3.57 -23.74
N LEU A 533 4.23 -2.71 -24.57
CA LEU A 533 3.69 -1.41 -24.18
C LEU A 533 2.44 -1.14 -25.01
N GLU A 534 1.32 -0.86 -24.35
CA GLU A 534 0.03 -0.59 -25.01
C GLU A 534 -0.32 -1.69 -26.04
N ARG A 535 -0.11 -2.96 -25.64
CA ARG A 535 -0.37 -4.17 -26.45
C ARG A 535 0.51 -4.30 -27.70
N ARG A 536 1.62 -3.58 -27.77
CA ARG A 536 2.61 -3.67 -28.86
C ARG A 536 3.94 -4.17 -28.36
N CYS A 537 4.63 -4.97 -29.17
CA CYS A 537 5.97 -5.45 -28.86
C CYS A 537 7.00 -4.44 -29.39
N LEU A 538 7.57 -3.65 -28.49
CA LEU A 538 8.50 -2.59 -28.83
C LEU A 538 9.91 -2.90 -28.32
N PRO A 539 10.98 -2.47 -29.02
CA PRO A 539 12.33 -2.53 -28.49
C PRO A 539 12.43 -1.78 -27.17
N VAL A 540 13.29 -2.23 -26.24
CA VAL A 540 13.49 -1.55 -24.94
C VAL A 540 13.87 -0.07 -25.12
N ALA A 541 14.59 0.28 -26.19
CA ALA A 541 14.94 1.66 -26.51
C ALA A 541 13.73 2.58 -26.77
N ALA A 542 12.57 2.03 -27.16
CA ALA A 542 11.36 2.80 -27.43
C ALA A 542 10.66 3.30 -26.16
N PHE A 543 11.01 2.75 -24.99
CA PHE A 543 10.44 3.15 -23.69
C PHE A 543 11.02 4.47 -23.16
N ASN A 544 11.91 5.14 -23.92
CA ASN A 544 12.60 6.38 -23.53
C ASN A 544 13.21 6.28 -22.12
N LEU A 545 13.72 5.09 -21.77
CA LEU A 545 14.29 4.83 -20.47
C LEU A 545 15.54 5.68 -20.31
N SER A 546 15.57 6.47 -19.24
CA SER A 546 16.75 7.24 -18.88
C SER A 546 17.90 6.28 -18.60
N THR A 547 19.11 6.59 -19.07
CA THR A 547 20.27 5.72 -18.85
C THR A 547 21.22 6.37 -17.85
N CYS A 548 21.75 5.56 -16.94
CA CYS A 548 22.82 6.02 -16.06
C CYS A 548 24.11 6.24 -16.86
N SER A 549 24.92 7.20 -16.42
CA SER A 549 26.23 7.47 -17.00
C SER A 549 27.21 6.31 -16.80
N GLY A 550 28.17 6.20 -17.71
CA GLY A 550 29.27 5.23 -17.65
C GLY A 550 30.54 5.86 -18.18
N SER A 551 31.69 5.37 -17.73
CA SER A 551 33.01 5.84 -18.17
C SER A 551 33.25 5.65 -19.67
N ASN A 552 32.64 4.62 -20.28
CA ASN A 552 32.68 4.33 -21.71
C ASN A 552 31.26 4.17 -22.29
N PHE A 553 31.08 4.53 -23.56
CA PHE A 553 29.81 4.34 -24.28
C PHE A 553 29.39 2.87 -24.28
N GLY A 554 28.30 2.54 -23.59
CA GLY A 554 27.70 1.20 -23.55
C GLY A 554 27.84 0.45 -22.22
N HIS A 555 28.67 0.91 -21.29
CA HIS A 555 28.85 0.29 -19.97
C HIS A 555 28.06 1.06 -18.90
N ILE A 556 26.86 0.58 -18.58
CA ILE A 556 26.00 1.22 -17.57
C ILE A 556 26.72 1.13 -16.23
N CYS A 557 26.94 2.27 -15.56
CA CYS A 557 27.68 2.33 -14.29
C CYS A 557 29.07 1.66 -14.36
N SER A 558 29.73 1.74 -15.51
CA SER A 558 31.05 1.14 -15.76
C SER A 558 31.12 -0.37 -15.46
N ASP A 559 29.99 -1.09 -15.52
CA ASP A 559 29.85 -2.50 -15.12
C ASP A 559 30.23 -2.82 -13.66
N HIS A 560 30.31 -1.79 -12.82
CA HIS A 560 30.68 -1.86 -11.39
C HIS A 560 29.57 -1.31 -10.49
N GLY A 561 28.34 -1.39 -10.98
CA GLY A 561 27.17 -0.92 -10.25
C GLY A 561 25.87 -1.17 -10.98
N THR A 562 24.78 -0.89 -10.29
CA THR A 562 23.42 -1.04 -10.79
C THR A 562 22.75 0.32 -10.93
N CYS A 563 22.08 0.55 -12.06
CA CYS A 563 21.33 1.79 -12.30
C CYS A 563 19.97 1.73 -11.60
N SER A 564 19.69 2.69 -10.71
CA SER A 564 18.42 2.80 -10.00
C SER A 564 17.34 3.51 -10.83
N ASN A 565 16.08 3.43 -10.38
CA ASN A 565 14.94 4.15 -10.94
C ASN A 565 15.07 5.68 -10.87
N GLU A 566 15.94 6.20 -10.00
CA GLU A 566 16.28 7.63 -9.93
C GLU A 566 17.38 8.04 -10.92
N VAL A 567 17.80 7.13 -11.81
CA VAL A 567 18.89 7.37 -12.78
C VAL A 567 20.22 7.68 -12.08
N LYS A 568 20.50 6.96 -10.99
CA LYS A 568 21.75 7.02 -10.23
C LYS A 568 22.41 5.65 -10.20
N CYS A 569 23.73 5.63 -10.30
CA CYS A 569 24.49 4.40 -10.14
C CYS A 569 24.67 4.06 -8.66
N ILE A 570 24.27 2.85 -8.29
CA ILE A 570 24.56 2.24 -7.00
C ILE A 570 25.76 1.32 -7.19
N CYS A 571 26.93 1.76 -6.72
CA CYS A 571 28.20 1.07 -6.96
C CYS A 571 28.37 -0.18 -6.10
N ASP A 572 29.14 -1.12 -6.63
CA ASP A 572 29.62 -2.27 -5.87
C ASP A 572 30.54 -1.83 -4.73
N ARG A 573 30.74 -2.70 -3.74
CA ARG A 573 31.39 -2.39 -2.45
C ARG A 573 32.75 -1.70 -2.57
N ASP A 574 33.52 -2.06 -3.59
CA ASP A 574 34.90 -1.60 -3.77
C ASP A 574 35.01 -0.46 -4.82
N TYR A 575 33.87 0.09 -5.26
CA TYR A 575 33.79 1.13 -6.29
C TYR A 575 33.00 2.36 -5.80
N THR A 576 33.38 3.53 -6.31
CA THR A 576 32.78 4.82 -5.95
C THR A 576 32.75 5.76 -7.17
N GLY A 577 32.17 6.94 -6.98
CA GLY A 577 31.95 7.94 -8.02
C GLY A 577 30.55 7.86 -8.64
N LYS A 578 30.21 8.85 -9.48
CA LYS A 578 28.86 8.96 -10.07
C LYS A 578 28.55 7.88 -11.11
N ASP A 579 29.60 7.31 -11.71
CA ASP A 579 29.57 6.31 -12.76
C ASP A 579 30.27 4.99 -12.35
N CYS A 580 30.58 4.84 -11.06
CA CYS A 580 31.28 3.69 -10.47
C CYS A 580 32.63 3.35 -11.13
N SER A 581 33.33 4.36 -11.67
CA SER A 581 34.62 4.18 -12.34
C SER A 581 35.82 4.15 -11.40
N VAL A 582 35.67 4.63 -10.16
CA VAL A 582 36.79 4.79 -9.22
C VAL A 582 36.83 3.58 -8.29
N PHE A 583 37.92 2.83 -8.31
CA PHE A 583 38.16 1.75 -7.36
C PHE A 583 38.67 2.32 -6.03
N ASP A 584 37.92 2.10 -4.95
CA ASP A 584 38.22 2.57 -3.60
C ASP A 584 37.84 1.46 -2.58
N PRO A 585 38.72 0.45 -2.38
CA PRO A 585 38.43 -0.68 -1.53
C PRO A 585 38.38 -0.27 -0.06
N ILE A 586 37.28 -0.58 0.62
CA ILE A 586 37.13 -0.34 2.05
C ILE A 586 38.17 -1.19 2.81
N PRO A 587 39.07 -0.59 3.62
CA PRO A 587 40.08 -1.35 4.35
C PRO A 587 39.44 -2.38 5.28
N GLU A 588 39.86 -3.65 5.20
CA GLU A 588 39.41 -4.65 6.16
C GLU A 588 39.87 -4.25 7.58
N PRO A 589 39.01 -4.36 8.60
CA PRO A 589 39.40 -4.03 9.97
C PRO A 589 40.51 -4.99 10.42
N THR A 590 41.71 -4.46 10.59
CA THR A 590 42.84 -5.18 11.18
C THR A 590 42.44 -5.67 12.58
N VAL A 591 42.31 -6.99 12.74
CA VAL A 591 42.14 -7.63 14.04
C VAL A 591 43.35 -7.25 14.89
N PRO A 592 43.18 -6.61 16.07
CA PRO A 592 44.30 -6.31 16.94
C PRO A 592 44.96 -7.63 17.34
N THR A 593 46.21 -7.83 16.92
CA THR A 593 47.04 -8.90 17.45
C THR A 593 47.15 -8.69 18.96
N GLY A 594 46.57 -9.61 19.73
CA GLY A 594 46.67 -9.58 21.18
C GLY A 594 48.12 -9.57 21.66
N PRO A 595 48.40 -9.05 22.87
CA PRO A 595 49.75 -8.87 23.34
C PRO A 595 50.50 -10.20 23.34
N GLU A 596 51.68 -10.21 22.70
CA GLU A 596 52.61 -11.32 22.73
C GLU A 596 52.81 -11.77 24.18
N LYS A 597 52.45 -13.02 24.45
CA LYS A 597 52.82 -13.69 25.69
C LYS A 597 54.35 -13.79 25.71
N LYS A 598 55.01 -12.88 26.42
CA LYS A 598 56.35 -13.15 26.96
C LYS A 598 56.20 -14.28 27.97
N GLY A 599 56.76 -15.43 27.65
CA GLY A 599 57.02 -16.50 28.62
C GLY A 599 58.49 -16.90 28.56
N PRO A 600 58.86 -17.85 29.41
CA PRO A 600 58.83 -17.81 30.87
C PRO A 600 60.09 -17.17 31.47
#